data_AF-A0A6P0J1U9-F1
#
_entry.id   AF-A0A6P0J1U9-F1
#
_cell.length_a   1.000
_cell.length_b   1.000
_cell.length_c   1.000
_cell.angle_alpha   90.00
_cell.angle_beta   90.00
_cell.angle_gamma   90.00
#
_symmetry.space_group_name_H-M   'P 1'
#
loop_
_entity.id
_entity.type
_entity.pdbx_description
1 polymer ?
#
loop_
_entity_poly.entity_id
_entity_poly.type
_entity_poly.pdbx_seq_one_letter_code
_entity_poly.pdbx_strand_id
1 'polypeptide(L)'
;MSYRVYPSKELEKIWKKWISAVRKVYNISIEQLNKNQGYTKVGKKGGKHGFRTWLKQSGLIPQWCKDLNVSKILDNASMEAYTAWKETAKQPKFIGFGKKRERFDIVWYGV
;
A
#
# COMPACT_ATOMS: atom_id res chain seq x y z
N MET A 1 2.09 -36.42 3.10
CA MET A 1 3.14 -36.05 2.12
C MET A 1 2.87 -34.62 1.66
N SER A 2 3.64 -33.62 2.10
CA SER A 2 3.50 -32.23 1.62
C SER A 2 4.62 -31.92 0.64
N TYR A 3 4.29 -31.69 -0.63
CA TYR A 3 5.25 -31.27 -1.64
C TYR A 3 5.44 -29.75 -1.56
N ARG A 4 6.69 -29.30 -1.35
CA ARG A 4 7.04 -27.88 -1.53
C ARG A 4 7.15 -27.61 -3.02
N VAL A 5 6.16 -26.91 -3.57
CA VAL A 5 6.22 -26.40 -4.95
C VAL A 5 7.01 -25.10 -4.91
N TYR A 6 8.23 -25.13 -5.45
CA TYR A 6 9.00 -23.92 -5.66
C TYR A 6 8.64 -23.30 -7.01
N PRO A 7 8.33 -21.99 -7.05
CA PRO A 7 8.05 -21.32 -8.31
C PRO A 7 9.28 -21.41 -9.22
N SER A 8 9.05 -21.52 -10.53
CA SER A 8 10.14 -21.43 -11.50
C SER A 8 10.86 -20.08 -11.34
N LYS A 9 12.15 -20.02 -11.69
CA LYS A 9 12.95 -18.77 -11.60
C LYS A 9 12.32 -17.60 -12.36
N GLU A 10 11.55 -17.89 -13.41
CA GLU A 10 10.81 -16.90 -14.19
C GLU A 10 9.61 -16.36 -13.41
N LEU A 11 8.85 -17.24 -12.75
CA LEU A 11 7.72 -16.84 -11.92
C LEU A 11 8.19 -16.04 -10.69
N GLU A 12 9.34 -16.39 -10.11
CA GLU A 12 9.95 -15.63 -9.01
C GLU A 12 10.26 -14.17 -9.42
N LYS A 13 10.77 -13.94 -10.64
CA LYS A 13 11.02 -12.59 -11.16
C LYS A 13 9.74 -11.79 -11.31
N ILE A 14 8.67 -12.41 -11.82
CA ILE A 14 7.35 -11.78 -11.96
C ILE A 14 6.79 -11.42 -10.57
N TRP A 15 6.86 -12.36 -9.64
CA TRP A 15 6.40 -12.18 -8.26
C TRP A 15 7.09 -11.01 -7.56
N LYS A 16 8.42 -10.90 -7.69
CA LYS A 16 9.18 -9.77 -7.13
C LYS A 16 8.75 -8.42 -7.72
N LYS A 17 8.42 -8.36 -9.01
CA LYS A 17 7.87 -7.14 -9.64
C LYS A 17 6.51 -6.77 -9.05
N TRP A 18 5.63 -7.75 -8.84
CA TRP A 18 4.33 -7.52 -8.22
C TRP A 18 4.45 -7.00 -6.78
N ILE A 19 5.31 -7.63 -5.96
CA ILE A 19 5.61 -7.14 -4.60
C ILE A 19 6.10 -5.69 -4.63
N SER A 20 7.02 -5.37 -5.55
CA SER A 20 7.54 -4.01 -5.69
C SER A 20 6.43 -3.01 -6.02
N ALA A 21 5.53 -3.35 -6.95
CA ALA A 21 4.41 -2.50 -7.32
C ALA A 21 3.43 -2.30 -6.16
N VAL A 22 3.11 -3.36 -5.42
CA VAL A 22 2.27 -3.31 -4.22
C VAL A 22 2.86 -2.39 -3.17
N ARG A 23 4.15 -2.57 -2.83
CA ARG A 23 4.86 -1.71 -1.87
C ARG A 23 4.86 -0.25 -2.32
N LYS A 24 5.06 0.00 -3.62
CA LYS A 24 5.03 1.36 -4.17
C LYS A 24 3.66 2.01 -4.00
N VAL A 25 2.58 1.33 -4.36
CA VAL A 25 1.20 1.85 -4.24
C VAL A 25 0.82 2.04 -2.77
N TYR A 26 1.18 1.11 -1.89
CA TYR A 26 0.96 1.22 -0.45
C TYR A 26 1.64 2.47 0.12
N ASN A 27 2.92 2.68 -0.19
CA ASN A 27 3.69 3.82 0.32
C ASN A 27 3.14 5.16 -0.18
N ILE A 28 2.82 5.26 -1.48
CA ILE A 28 2.16 6.45 -2.03
C ILE A 28 0.85 6.72 -1.30
N SER A 29 0.08 5.67 -1.01
CA SER A 29 -1.20 5.80 -0.31
C SER A 29 -1.02 6.38 1.10
N ILE A 30 -0.09 5.83 1.89
CA ILE A 30 0.22 6.33 3.23
C ILE A 30 0.73 7.78 3.18
N GLU A 31 1.60 8.10 2.23
CA GLU A 31 2.11 9.47 2.06
C GLU A 31 0.99 10.47 1.81
N GLN A 32 0.06 10.16 0.90
CA GLN A 32 -1.08 11.03 0.61
C GLN A 32 -2.03 11.17 1.80
N LEU A 33 -2.29 10.08 2.51
CA LEU A 33 -3.13 10.10 3.71
C LEU A 33 -2.50 10.90 4.84
N ASN A 34 -1.19 10.78 5.05
CA ASN A 34 -0.46 11.59 6.03
C ASN A 34 -0.43 13.07 5.64
N LYS A 35 -0.17 13.38 4.37
CA LYS A 35 -0.14 14.77 3.87
C LYS A 35 -1.47 15.47 4.05
N ASN A 36 -2.56 14.78 3.77
CA ASN A 36 -3.90 15.35 3.79
C ASN A 36 -4.66 15.09 5.11
N GLN A 37 -4.02 14.43 6.08
CA GLN A 37 -4.65 13.96 7.32
C GLN A 37 -5.94 13.17 7.05
N GLY A 38 -5.87 12.28 6.06
CA GLY A 38 -6.95 11.40 5.64
C GLY A 38 -7.37 11.62 4.19
N TYR A 39 -8.62 11.28 3.90
CA TYR A 39 -9.23 11.45 2.58
C TYR A 39 -10.58 12.14 2.73
N THR A 40 -10.71 13.30 2.10
CA THR A 40 -11.97 14.00 2.00
C THR A 40 -12.84 13.33 0.94
N LYS A 41 -14.06 12.93 1.34
CA LYS A 41 -15.05 12.34 0.46
C LYS A 41 -15.37 13.28 -0.69
N VAL A 42 -15.26 12.80 -1.93
CA VAL A 42 -15.72 13.50 -3.14
C VAL A 42 -16.97 12.78 -3.66
N GLY A 43 -18.08 13.49 -3.77
CA GLY A 43 -19.36 12.93 -4.23
C GLY A 43 -19.93 11.85 -3.29
N LYS A 44 -20.47 10.75 -3.83
CA LYS A 44 -21.10 9.67 -3.03
C LYS A 44 -20.10 8.69 -2.39
N LYS A 45 -18.84 8.64 -2.84
CA LYS A 45 -17.86 7.61 -2.45
C LYS A 45 -16.88 8.12 -1.40
N GLY A 46 -17.09 7.73 -0.14
CA GLY A 46 -16.18 8.00 0.99
C GLY A 46 -15.35 6.77 1.39
N GLY A 47 -14.47 6.96 2.38
CA GLY A 47 -13.67 5.89 2.97
C GLY A 47 -12.67 5.24 1.99
N LYS A 48 -12.21 4.02 2.32
CA LYS A 48 -11.18 3.30 1.55
C LYS A 48 -11.53 3.10 0.06
N HIS A 49 -12.80 2.89 -0.29
CA HIS A 49 -13.23 2.72 -1.68
C HIS A 49 -13.21 4.05 -2.46
N GLY A 50 -13.58 5.15 -1.80
CA GLY A 50 -13.45 6.50 -2.36
C GLY A 50 -11.98 6.84 -2.60
N PHE A 51 -11.15 6.63 -1.59
CA PHE A 51 -9.71 6.87 -1.67
C PHE A 51 -9.04 6.06 -2.79
N ARG A 52 -9.29 4.75 -2.88
CA ARG A 52 -8.81 3.90 -3.99
C ARG A 52 -9.19 4.48 -5.36
N THR A 53 -10.45 4.89 -5.52
CA THR A 53 -10.95 5.42 -6.80
C THR A 53 -10.23 6.72 -7.17
N TRP A 54 -10.10 7.64 -6.20
CA TRP A 54 -9.33 8.87 -6.37
C TRP A 54 -7.87 8.60 -6.71
N LEU A 55 -7.22 7.67 -6.01
CA LEU A 55 -5.80 7.35 -6.20
C LEU A 55 -5.52 6.86 -7.62
N LYS A 56 -6.40 6.04 -8.19
CA LYS A 56 -6.29 5.58 -9.59
C LYS A 56 -6.38 6.73 -10.59
N GLN A 57 -7.21 7.73 -10.30
CA GLN A 57 -7.44 8.90 -11.14
C GLN A 57 -6.38 9.99 -10.95
N SER A 58 -5.68 10.00 -9.81
CA SER A 58 -4.72 11.04 -9.42
C SER A 58 -3.47 11.15 -10.30
N GLY A 59 -3.19 10.13 -11.11
CA GLY A 59 -1.93 10.03 -11.87
C GLY A 59 -0.70 9.68 -11.02
N LEU A 60 -0.84 9.57 -9.69
CA LEU A 60 0.29 9.30 -8.78
C LEU A 60 0.84 7.88 -8.88
N ILE A 61 0.01 6.91 -9.28
CA ILE A 61 0.46 5.52 -9.48
C ILE A 61 1.33 5.47 -10.75
N PRO A 62 2.63 5.09 -10.64
CA PRO A 62 3.52 5.00 -11.79
C PRO A 62 2.99 4.07 -12.88
N GLN A 63 3.25 4.41 -14.14
CA GLN A 63 2.75 3.65 -15.28
C GLN A 63 3.22 2.18 -15.27
N TRP A 64 4.48 1.95 -14.91
CA TRP A 64 5.03 0.59 -14.81
C TRP A 64 4.27 -0.31 -13.83
N CYS A 65 3.64 0.23 -12.79
CA CYS A 65 2.78 -0.56 -11.89
C CYS A 65 1.50 -1.01 -12.61
N LYS A 66 0.92 -0.14 -13.43
CA LYS A 66 -0.32 -0.39 -14.19
C LYS A 66 -0.09 -1.42 -15.28
N ASP A 67 1.08 -1.39 -15.91
CA ASP A 67 1.45 -2.28 -17.02
C ASP A 67 1.64 -3.75 -16.58
N LEU A 68 1.75 -4.02 -15.27
CA LEU A 68 1.88 -5.38 -14.72
C LEU A 68 0.57 -6.18 -14.72
N ASN A 69 -0.57 -5.59 -15.11
CA ASN A 69 -1.89 -6.23 -15.14
C ASN A 69 -2.36 -6.85 -13.80
N VAL A 70 -1.90 -6.31 -12.67
CA VAL A 70 -2.27 -6.74 -11.30
C VAL A 70 -3.18 -5.75 -10.57
N SER A 71 -4.10 -5.13 -11.31
CA SER A 71 -4.91 -4.00 -10.85
C SER A 71 -5.65 -4.27 -9.52
N LYS A 72 -6.18 -5.48 -9.33
CA LYS A 72 -6.89 -5.86 -8.09
C LYS A 72 -5.98 -5.87 -6.85
N ILE A 73 -4.73 -6.32 -7.00
CA ILE A 73 -3.77 -6.38 -5.89
C ILE A 73 -3.30 -4.96 -5.54
N LEU A 74 -3.10 -4.10 -6.53
CA LEU A 74 -2.78 -2.68 -6.31
C LEU A 74 -3.94 -1.93 -5.64
N ASP A 75 -5.18 -2.21 -6.06
CA ASP A 75 -6.38 -1.69 -5.42
C ASP A 75 -6.43 -2.10 -3.93
N ASN A 76 -6.17 -3.37 -3.62
CA ASN A 76 -6.10 -3.86 -2.23
C ASN A 76 -5.01 -3.14 -1.42
N ALA A 77 -3.82 -2.97 -1.99
CA ALA A 77 -2.71 -2.27 -1.33
C ALA A 77 -3.10 -0.85 -0.89
N SER A 78 -3.80 -0.10 -1.75
CA SER A 78 -4.29 1.24 -1.41
C SER A 78 -5.35 1.24 -0.31
N MET A 79 -6.22 0.22 -0.30
CA MET A 79 -7.29 0.08 0.68
C MET A 79 -6.78 -0.40 2.04
N GLU A 80 -5.76 -1.25 2.05
CA GLU A 80 -5.04 -1.68 3.26
C GLU A 80 -4.28 -0.51 3.88
N ALA A 81 -3.55 0.26 3.07
CA ALA A 81 -2.90 1.50 3.51
C ALA A 81 -3.89 2.47 4.18
N TYR A 82 -5.06 2.66 3.57
CA TYR A 82 -6.14 3.47 4.16
C TYR A 82 -6.59 2.94 5.52
N THR A 83 -6.77 1.63 5.63
CA THR A 83 -7.26 0.99 6.85
C THR A 83 -6.22 1.11 7.97
N ALA A 84 -4.96 0.79 7.67
CA ALA A 84 -3.84 0.92 8.60
C ALA A 84 -3.63 2.38 9.06
N TRP A 85 -3.74 3.35 8.15
CA TRP A 85 -3.68 4.76 8.49
C TRP A 85 -4.82 5.16 9.44
N LYS A 86 -6.06 4.74 9.13
CA LYS A 86 -7.23 5.05 9.96
C LYS A 86 -7.14 4.44 11.35
N GLU A 87 -6.63 3.22 11.46
CA GLU A 87 -6.37 2.55 12.75
C GLU A 87 -5.30 3.31 13.54
N THR A 88 -4.20 3.69 12.89
CA THR A 88 -3.13 4.51 13.49
C THR A 88 -3.65 5.89 13.93
N ALA A 89 -4.53 6.52 13.15
CA ALA A 89 -5.13 7.81 13.49
C ALA A 89 -6.12 7.71 14.67
N LYS A 90 -6.82 6.58 14.82
CA LYS A 90 -7.73 6.31 15.95
C LYS A 90 -6.98 5.98 17.24
N GLN A 91 -5.86 5.28 17.12
CA GLN A 91 -4.98 4.95 18.22
C GLN A 91 -3.59 5.47 17.89
N PRO A 92 -3.36 6.80 17.99
CA PRO A 92 -2.02 7.33 17.85
C PRO A 92 -1.23 6.83 19.06
N LYS A 93 -0.63 5.64 18.97
CA LYS A 93 0.47 5.28 19.86
C LYS A 93 1.43 6.45 19.74
N PHE A 94 1.69 7.14 20.85
CA PHE A 94 2.49 8.34 20.91
C PHE A 94 3.75 8.20 20.02
N ILE A 95 3.70 8.72 18.79
CA ILE A 95 4.89 8.88 17.96
C ILE A 95 5.44 10.21 18.42
N GLY A 96 6.28 10.15 19.47
CA GLY A 96 6.97 11.32 19.99
C GLY A 96 7.69 12.04 18.85
N PHE A 97 7.18 13.20 18.48
CA PHE A 97 7.90 14.19 17.70
C PHE A 97 9.11 14.64 18.53
N GLY A 98 10.28 14.03 18.30
CA GLY A 98 11.48 14.40 19.03
C GLY A 98 12.66 13.44 18.86
N LYS A 99 13.59 13.80 17.97
CA LYS A 99 15.03 13.48 17.99
C LYS A 99 15.54 12.03 18.09
N LYS A 100 14.74 10.97 17.96
CA LYS A 100 15.30 9.61 17.79
C LYS A 100 14.82 8.95 16.50
N ARG A 101 15.67 9.06 15.47
CA ARG A 101 15.63 8.17 14.31
C ARG A 101 15.99 6.77 14.79
N GLU A 102 14.99 5.93 15.03
CA GLU A 102 15.14 4.51 14.75
C GLU A 102 14.32 4.24 13.50
N ARG A 103 15.03 3.99 12.41
CA ARG A 103 14.45 3.49 11.17
C ARG A 103 13.93 2.09 11.50
N PHE A 104 12.65 1.98 11.83
CA PHE A 104 11.97 0.70 11.80
C PHE A 104 11.80 0.32 10.34
N ASP A 105 12.80 -0.40 9.82
CA ASP A 105 12.61 -1.25 8.67
C ASP A 105 11.41 -2.13 9.00
N ILE A 106 10.34 -1.96 8.22
CA ILE A 106 9.15 -2.81 8.28
C ILE A 106 9.66 -4.23 8.00
N VAL A 107 9.84 -5.01 9.05
CA VAL A 107 10.07 -6.45 8.97
C VAL A 107 8.78 -7.03 8.41
N TRP A 108 8.78 -7.26 7.11
CA TRP A 108 7.82 -8.15 6.47
C TRP A 108 8.04 -9.54 7.06
N TYR A 109 7.13 -10.01 7.90
CA TYR A 109 7.08 -11.43 8.24
C TYR A 109 6.88 -12.20 6.94
N GLY A 110 7.85 -13.05 6.63
CA GLY A 110 7.81 -13.91 5.46
C GLY A 110 6.66 -14.89 5.55
N VAL A 111 5.83 -14.88 4.51
CA VAL A 111 5.12 -16.05 3.96
C VAL A 111 5.10 -15.87 2.45
#